data_AF-A0A1D6H1H5-F1
#
_entry.id   AF-A0A1D6H1H5-F1
#
_cell.length_a   1.000
_cell.length_b   1.000
_cell.length_c   1.000
_cell.angle_alpha   90.00
_cell.angle_beta   90.00
_cell.angle_gamma   90.00
#
_symmetry.space_group_name_H-M   'P 1'
#
loop_
_entity.id
_entity.type
_entity.pdbx_description
1 polymer ?
#
loop_
_entity_poly.entity_id
_entity_poly.type
_entity_poly.pdbx_seq_one_letter_code
_entity_poly.pdbx_strand_id
1 'polypeptide(L)'
;MHAEYASLWLANPDTLSSHPSRERDQLTQIRIQTSSESIPLCISASPSSLPRPPSPLTIFSKRPEMVSLRCTTAHHSLLGSPTCLARPRRRPCPVVRAAVAVEAGAQAKVSLIRIGTRGSPLALAQAHETREKLKAAHSELAEEGAIEIVIIKTTGDMILDKPLADIGGKGLFTKEIDDALLQGRIDIAVHSMKDVPTYLPEGTILPCNLPREDVRDAFICLTANSLAELPAGSVVGSASLRRQSQILYRYPSLKVVNFRGNVQTRLRKLKEGDVSATLLALAGLRRLKMAENATAVLSVEEMLPAVAQGAIGIACRSNDDKMMEYLSSLNHEDTRLAVTCEREFLAVLDGNCRTPIAAYAYRDKDGNCSFRGLLSSPDGSKVFETARSGPYSFDDMVEMGKDAGHELKAKAGPGFFDSLQ
;
A
#
# COMPACT_ATOMS: atom_id res chain seq x y z
N MET A 1 -49.14 2.45 5.45
CA MET A 1 -50.15 1.40 5.19
C MET A 1 -49.70 0.67 3.94
N HIS A 2 -49.74 -0.67 3.97
CA HIS A 2 -49.04 -1.64 3.13
C HIS A 2 -49.45 -1.73 1.64
N ALA A 3 -48.58 -2.45 0.89
CA ALA A 3 -48.77 -3.13 -0.41
C ALA A 3 -48.78 -2.21 -1.65
N GLU A 4 -48.30 -2.54 -2.85
CA GLU A 4 -47.85 -3.78 -3.53
C GLU A 4 -47.24 -3.31 -4.89
N TYR A 5 -46.40 -4.13 -5.55
CA TYR A 5 -46.52 -4.53 -6.97
C TYR A 5 -45.20 -5.12 -7.52
N ALA A 6 -45.30 -6.37 -7.94
CA ALA A 6 -44.35 -7.09 -8.79
C ALA A 6 -44.89 -7.15 -10.24
N SER A 7 -44.00 -7.14 -11.23
CA SER A 7 -44.27 -7.50 -12.64
C SER A 7 -42.91 -7.84 -13.29
N LEU A 8 -42.51 -9.11 -13.48
CA LEU A 8 -42.78 -10.01 -14.62
C LEU A 8 -42.54 -9.39 -16.01
N TRP A 9 -41.47 -9.84 -16.70
CA TRP A 9 -41.44 -10.07 -18.15
C TRP A 9 -40.50 -11.25 -18.49
N LEU A 10 -41.04 -12.27 -19.16
CA LEU A 10 -40.36 -13.39 -19.81
C LEU A 10 -41.05 -13.65 -21.18
N ALA A 11 -40.27 -14.24 -22.10
CA ALA A 11 -40.58 -14.80 -23.43
C ALA A 11 -40.60 -13.79 -24.61
N ASN A 12 -39.91 -14.04 -25.74
CA ASN A 12 -39.95 -15.26 -26.56
C ASN A 12 -38.65 -15.53 -27.39
N PRO A 13 -38.47 -16.78 -27.90
CA PRO A 13 -37.36 -17.22 -28.76
C PRO A 13 -37.72 -17.38 -30.27
N ASP A 14 -36.67 -17.67 -31.05
CA ASP A 14 -36.60 -18.26 -32.41
C ASP A 14 -36.98 -17.46 -33.68
N THR A 15 -36.01 -17.33 -34.61
CA THR A 15 -36.16 -17.66 -36.04
C THR A 15 -34.81 -17.76 -36.80
N LEU A 16 -34.54 -18.99 -37.23
CA LEU A 16 -33.75 -19.57 -38.34
C LEU A 16 -33.12 -18.73 -39.49
N SER A 17 -31.84 -19.06 -39.76
CA SER A 17 -31.26 -19.58 -41.02
C SER A 17 -30.37 -18.74 -41.96
N SER A 18 -29.33 -19.44 -42.44
CA SER A 18 -28.63 -19.37 -43.76
C SER A 18 -27.30 -18.61 -43.90
N HIS A 19 -26.23 -19.39 -44.07
CA HIS A 19 -25.00 -19.11 -44.85
C HIS A 19 -25.33 -19.02 -46.36
N PRO A 20 -24.52 -18.40 -47.28
CA PRO A 20 -23.08 -18.71 -47.42
C PRO A 20 -22.11 -17.65 -48.02
N SER A 21 -20.81 -17.94 -47.83
CA SER A 21 -19.68 -17.84 -48.79
C SER A 21 -19.13 -16.50 -49.36
N ARG A 22 -17.79 -16.43 -49.25
CA ARG A 22 -16.75 -16.02 -50.24
C ARG A 22 -16.23 -14.57 -50.30
N GLU A 23 -14.90 -14.53 -50.14
CA GLU A 23 -13.87 -13.93 -51.02
C GLU A 23 -13.19 -12.59 -50.69
N ARG A 24 -11.84 -12.69 -50.73
CA ARG A 24 -10.80 -11.72 -51.14
C ARG A 24 -10.40 -10.63 -50.13
N ASP A 25 -9.18 -10.75 -49.59
CA ASP A 25 -7.93 -10.19 -50.15
C ASP A 25 -7.95 -8.66 -50.17
N GLN A 26 -7.19 -8.04 -49.26
CA GLN A 26 -6.25 -6.99 -49.63
C GLN A 26 -5.21 -6.76 -48.52
N LEU A 27 -3.97 -7.08 -48.88
CA LEU A 27 -2.73 -6.65 -48.26
C LEU A 27 -2.65 -5.12 -48.29
N THR A 28 -2.47 -4.48 -47.13
CA THR A 28 -2.05 -3.09 -47.08
C THR A 28 -0.67 -3.02 -46.45
N GLN A 29 0.34 -2.83 -47.30
CA GLN A 29 1.70 -2.47 -46.92
C GLN A 29 1.69 -1.09 -46.25
N ILE A 30 2.16 -1.00 -45.01
CA ILE A 30 2.48 0.28 -44.37
C ILE A 30 3.95 0.57 -44.64
N ARG A 31 4.17 1.59 -45.47
CA ARG A 31 5.45 2.12 -45.90
C ARG A 31 5.98 3.06 -44.81
N ILE A 32 7.17 2.76 -44.30
CA ILE A 32 7.94 3.61 -43.39
C ILE A 32 8.39 4.84 -44.18
N GLN A 33 8.01 6.04 -43.73
CA GLN A 33 8.63 7.30 -44.15
C GLN A 33 9.42 7.87 -42.98
N THR A 34 10.74 7.84 -43.15
CA THR A 34 11.73 8.58 -42.37
C THR A 34 11.74 10.03 -42.84
N SER A 35 11.50 10.99 -41.94
CA SER A 35 11.82 12.39 -42.16
C SER A 35 12.96 12.81 -41.23
N SER A 36 14.08 13.11 -41.86
CA SER A 36 15.28 13.76 -41.35
C SER A 36 15.01 15.21 -40.94
N GLU A 37 15.42 15.60 -39.75
CA GLU A 37 15.75 16.99 -39.44
C GLU A 37 17.07 17.06 -38.69
N SER A 38 17.93 17.95 -39.16
CA SER A 38 19.32 18.11 -38.79
C SER A 38 19.56 19.57 -38.38
N ILE A 39 20.30 19.76 -37.28
CA ILE A 39 21.26 20.86 -36.96
C ILE A 39 20.65 22.15 -36.32
N PRO A 40 21.35 22.90 -35.41
CA PRO A 40 22.75 22.79 -34.96
C PRO A 40 23.03 22.73 -33.44
N LEU A 41 24.25 22.25 -33.17
CA LEU A 41 25.10 22.47 -32.00
C LEU A 41 25.30 23.96 -31.65
N CYS A 42 25.38 24.26 -30.35
CA CYS A 42 26.20 25.36 -29.83
C CYS A 42 27.06 24.85 -28.66
N ILE A 43 28.35 25.16 -28.77
CA ILE A 43 29.46 24.84 -27.87
C ILE A 43 29.74 26.06 -26.98
N SER A 44 29.90 25.87 -25.66
CA SER A 44 30.84 26.61 -24.79
C SER A 44 30.83 25.98 -23.38
N ALA A 45 31.90 25.30 -22.97
CA ALA A 45 33.08 25.82 -22.29
C ALA A 45 32.83 26.25 -20.82
N SER A 46 33.26 25.40 -19.88
CA SER A 46 33.59 25.75 -18.48
C SER A 46 34.94 26.49 -18.43
N PRO A 47 35.28 27.25 -17.36
CA PRO A 47 35.99 26.62 -16.23
C PRO A 47 35.79 27.25 -14.82
N SER A 48 36.32 26.52 -13.82
CA SER A 48 36.90 26.98 -12.52
C SER A 48 35.97 27.64 -11.47
N SER A 49 35.63 26.97 -10.35
CA SER A 49 36.41 26.76 -9.09
C SER A 49 36.45 27.98 -8.15
N LEU A 50 35.91 27.84 -6.91
CA LEU A 50 36.43 28.32 -5.60
C LEU A 50 35.38 28.08 -4.47
N PRO A 51 35.73 28.11 -3.16
CA PRO A 51 35.60 26.94 -2.28
C PRO A 51 34.58 27.06 -1.12
N ARG A 52 34.37 25.92 -0.44
CA ARG A 52 33.58 25.77 0.80
C ARG A 52 34.33 26.29 2.05
N PRO A 53 33.64 26.84 3.06
CA PRO A 53 34.21 27.06 4.39
C PRO A 53 34.09 25.82 5.30
N PRO A 54 34.90 25.72 6.38
CA PRO A 54 35.16 24.48 7.11
C PRO A 54 34.19 24.21 8.28
N SER A 55 34.10 22.94 8.66
CA SER A 55 33.53 22.41 9.90
C SER A 55 34.43 22.66 11.12
N PRO A 56 33.89 22.92 12.33
CA PRO A 56 34.65 22.80 13.56
C PRO A 56 34.57 21.40 14.20
N LEU A 57 35.69 21.07 14.83
CA LEU A 57 36.05 19.84 15.51
C LEU A 57 35.26 19.53 16.79
N THR A 58 35.17 18.23 17.01
CA THR A 58 35.04 17.44 18.24
C THR A 58 35.56 18.09 19.52
N ILE A 59 34.72 18.10 20.57
CA ILE A 59 35.15 18.21 21.98
C ILE A 59 34.48 17.09 22.80
N PHE A 60 35.31 16.26 23.42
CA PHE A 60 34.98 15.33 24.50
C PHE A 60 34.69 16.12 25.80
N SER A 61 33.65 15.79 26.57
CA SER A 61 33.82 15.17 27.90
C SER A 61 32.50 14.96 28.67
N LYS A 62 32.45 13.79 29.32
CA LYS A 62 31.87 13.42 30.63
C LYS A 62 30.34 13.48 30.88
N ARG A 63 29.82 12.28 31.19
CA ARG A 63 28.57 11.97 31.90
C ARG A 63 28.58 12.48 33.35
N PRO A 64 27.39 12.59 33.97
CA PRO A 64 27.24 12.08 35.33
C PRO A 64 26.04 11.13 35.49
N GLU A 65 26.12 10.38 36.59
CA GLU A 65 25.36 9.20 36.97
C GLU A 65 23.95 9.45 37.53
N MET A 66 23.20 8.36 37.49
CA MET A 66 21.92 8.07 38.13
C MET A 66 22.05 8.08 39.67
N VAL A 67 21.11 8.71 40.38
CA VAL A 67 20.87 8.44 41.81
C VAL A 67 19.39 8.17 42.03
N SER A 68 19.09 6.99 42.57
CA SER A 68 17.77 6.53 42.97
C SER A 68 17.37 7.10 44.33
N LEU A 69 16.11 7.51 44.50
CA LEU A 69 15.50 7.75 45.81
C LEU A 69 14.58 6.58 46.17
N ARG A 70 14.92 5.88 47.25
CA ARG A 70 14.01 4.97 47.97
C ARG A 70 13.49 5.66 49.24
N CYS A 71 12.25 5.32 49.51
CA CYS A 71 11.39 5.73 50.61
C CYS A 71 11.80 5.06 51.94
N THR A 72 11.74 5.79 53.05
CA THR A 72 11.60 5.21 54.39
C THR A 72 10.71 6.08 55.26
N THR A 73 9.63 5.46 55.74
CA THR A 73 8.70 5.88 56.80
C THR A 73 9.33 5.82 58.18
N ALA A 74 8.96 6.73 59.09
CA ALA A 74 9.10 6.51 60.53
C ALA A 74 7.99 7.22 61.33
N HIS A 75 7.32 6.42 62.16
CA HIS A 75 6.43 6.79 63.26
C HIS A 75 7.21 7.29 64.49
N HIS A 76 6.61 8.19 65.29
CA HIS A 76 6.48 8.16 66.76
C HIS A 76 6.12 9.56 67.30
N SER A 77 4.89 9.77 67.80
CA SER A 77 4.40 9.62 69.20
C SER A 77 4.68 10.80 70.14
N LEU A 78 3.60 11.55 70.41
CA LEU A 78 3.03 11.96 71.72
C LEU A 78 3.95 12.25 72.91
N LEU A 79 3.81 13.46 73.49
CA LEU A 79 3.35 13.78 74.87
C LEU A 79 3.86 15.16 75.32
N GLY A 80 3.00 15.95 75.99
CA GLY A 80 3.45 17.09 76.80
C GLY A 80 2.49 18.30 76.86
N SER A 81 1.57 18.28 77.83
CA SER A 81 0.67 19.37 78.26
C SER A 81 1.42 20.46 79.08
N PRO A 82 0.73 21.42 79.76
CA PRO A 82 -0.06 22.55 79.28
C PRO A 82 0.43 23.89 79.90
N THR A 83 -0.01 25.07 79.43
CA THR A 83 -0.33 26.23 80.30
C THR A 83 -0.98 27.42 79.57
N CYS A 84 -2.16 27.77 80.10
CA CYS A 84 -2.90 29.02 80.22
C CYS A 84 -2.56 30.32 79.44
N LEU A 85 -3.64 30.82 78.82
CA LEU A 85 -4.22 32.19 78.89
C LEU A 85 -3.51 33.35 78.17
N ALA A 86 -4.10 33.78 77.03
CA ALA A 86 -4.55 35.16 76.80
C ALA A 86 -5.43 35.27 75.54
N ARG A 87 -6.66 35.80 75.70
CA ARG A 87 -7.44 36.44 74.61
C ARG A 87 -6.94 37.89 74.49
N PRO A 88 -6.91 38.51 73.30
CA PRO A 88 -8.15 39.13 72.82
C PRO A 88 -8.31 39.38 71.31
N ARG A 89 -9.57 39.71 70.99
CA ARG A 89 -10.12 40.56 69.91
C ARG A 89 -10.39 39.96 68.52
N ARG A 90 -11.70 39.98 68.23
CA ARG A 90 -12.41 39.64 67.00
C ARG A 90 -11.98 40.55 65.84
N ARG A 91 -11.80 39.96 64.65
CA ARG A 91 -11.91 40.62 63.34
C ARG A 91 -13.13 40.06 62.60
N PRO A 92 -13.86 40.84 61.78
CA PRO A 92 -15.04 40.35 61.09
C PRO A 92 -14.65 39.42 59.94
N CYS A 93 -15.32 38.27 59.83
CA CYS A 93 -15.23 37.39 58.68
C CYS A 93 -16.02 38.00 57.51
N PRO A 94 -15.44 38.13 56.30
CA PRO A 94 -16.25 38.40 55.12
C PRO A 94 -16.96 37.11 54.72
N VAL A 95 -18.25 37.23 54.44
CA VAL A 95 -19.07 36.15 53.88
C VAL A 95 -18.56 35.88 52.46
N VAL A 96 -17.85 34.76 52.27
CA VAL A 96 -17.47 34.30 50.94
C VAL A 96 -18.72 33.68 50.30
N ARG A 97 -19.28 34.35 49.30
CA ARG A 97 -20.24 33.74 48.38
C ARG A 97 -19.51 32.62 47.64
N ALA A 98 -19.93 31.38 47.88
CA ALA A 98 -19.51 30.24 47.08
C ALA A 98 -20.10 30.41 45.67
N ALA A 99 -19.28 30.87 44.73
CA ALA A 99 -19.57 30.70 43.31
C ALA A 99 -19.25 29.25 42.96
N VAL A 100 -20.29 28.46 42.67
CA VAL A 100 -20.11 27.14 42.05
C VAL A 100 -19.68 27.41 40.62
N ALA A 101 -18.37 27.36 40.38
CA ALA A 101 -17.84 27.24 39.03
C ALA A 101 -18.26 25.86 38.52
N VAL A 102 -19.20 25.84 37.57
CA VAL A 102 -19.45 24.65 36.76
C VAL A 102 -18.19 24.47 35.92
N GLU A 103 -17.29 23.58 36.34
CA GLU A 103 -16.23 23.10 35.46
C GLU A 103 -16.92 22.47 34.25
N ALA A 104 -16.83 23.15 33.12
CA ALA A 104 -17.11 22.56 31.83
C ALA A 104 -16.09 21.44 31.63
N GLY A 105 -16.45 20.23 32.04
CA GLY A 105 -15.70 19.03 31.72
C GLY A 105 -15.48 19.02 30.21
N ALA A 106 -14.21 18.98 29.79
CA ALA A 106 -13.87 18.81 28.40
C ALA A 106 -14.50 17.50 27.92
N GLN A 107 -15.66 17.59 27.27
CA GLN A 107 -16.28 16.47 26.60
C GLN A 107 -15.25 15.94 25.62
N ALA A 108 -14.73 14.72 25.84
CA ALA A 108 -13.81 14.09 24.90
C ALA A 108 -14.49 14.11 23.53
N LYS A 109 -13.93 14.88 22.59
CA LYS A 109 -14.48 15.03 21.25
C LYS A 109 -14.40 13.66 20.58
N VAL A 110 -15.55 12.98 20.47
CA VAL A 110 -15.63 11.66 19.84
C VAL A 110 -15.38 11.86 18.35
N SER A 111 -14.38 11.17 17.80
CA SER A 111 -14.09 11.18 16.36
C SER A 111 -15.28 10.57 15.60
N LEU A 112 -15.65 11.17 14.47
CA LEU A 112 -16.72 10.65 13.60
C LEU A 112 -16.25 9.43 12.82
N ILE A 113 -14.96 9.36 12.50
CA ILE A 113 -14.31 8.24 11.79
C ILE A 113 -12.94 7.97 12.40
N ARG A 114 -12.66 6.70 12.70
CA ARG A 114 -11.34 6.20 13.09
C ARG A 114 -10.73 5.38 11.95
N ILE A 115 -9.62 5.87 11.40
CA ILE A 115 -8.87 5.23 10.31
C ILE A 115 -7.78 4.35 10.89
N GLY A 116 -7.92 3.03 10.77
CA GLY A 116 -6.86 2.08 11.07
C GLY A 116 -5.80 2.03 9.97
N THR A 117 -4.54 2.11 10.36
CA THR A 117 -3.41 1.98 9.43
C THR A 117 -2.16 1.44 10.12
N ARG A 118 -1.20 0.96 9.35
CA ARG A 118 0.14 0.62 9.86
C ARG A 118 0.93 1.88 10.20
N GLY A 119 1.90 1.75 11.11
CA GLY A 119 2.75 2.86 11.55
C GLY A 119 3.91 3.23 10.61
N SER A 120 4.04 2.59 9.45
CA SER A 120 5.13 2.93 8.51
C SER A 120 4.87 4.29 7.84
N PRO A 121 5.90 5.06 7.45
CA PRO A 121 5.71 6.35 6.79
C PRO A 121 4.82 6.29 5.54
N LEU A 122 4.92 5.21 4.75
CA LEU A 122 4.08 5.03 3.56
C LEU A 122 2.62 4.76 3.94
N ALA A 123 2.37 3.92 4.93
CA ALA A 123 1.01 3.62 5.39
C ALA A 123 0.32 4.85 6.01
N LEU A 124 1.08 5.67 6.73
CA LEU A 124 0.60 6.98 7.22
C LEU A 124 0.29 7.93 6.06
N ALA A 125 1.14 8.00 5.03
CA ALA A 125 0.87 8.82 3.85
C ALA A 125 -0.44 8.39 3.15
N GLN A 126 -0.73 7.09 3.07
CA GLN A 126 -1.98 6.55 2.50
C GLN A 126 -3.20 6.88 3.37
N ALA A 127 -3.07 6.79 4.70
CA ALA A 127 -4.13 7.18 5.62
C ALA A 127 -4.41 8.69 5.56
N HIS A 128 -3.37 9.52 5.45
CA HIS A 128 -3.52 10.96 5.23
C HIS A 128 -4.17 11.26 3.89
N GLU A 129 -3.75 10.61 2.79
CA GLU A 129 -4.39 10.76 1.47
C GLU A 129 -5.89 10.44 1.52
N THR A 130 -6.25 9.36 2.22
CA THR A 130 -7.65 8.97 2.45
C THR A 130 -8.40 10.02 3.27
N ARG A 131 -7.81 10.49 4.37
CA ARG A 131 -8.40 11.53 5.23
C ARG A 131 -8.65 12.82 4.45
N GLU A 132 -7.69 13.31 3.68
CA GLU A 132 -7.87 14.55 2.93
C GLU A 132 -8.99 14.43 1.88
N LYS A 133 -9.13 13.25 1.24
CA LYS A 133 -10.25 12.98 0.33
C LYS A 133 -11.60 12.93 1.05
N LEU A 134 -11.68 12.31 2.24
CA LEU A 134 -12.87 12.31 3.07
C LEU A 134 -13.28 13.74 3.47
N LYS A 135 -12.32 14.55 3.93
CA LYS A 135 -12.55 15.97 4.28
C LYS A 135 -13.07 16.78 3.10
N ALA A 136 -12.53 16.53 1.91
CA ALA A 136 -12.94 17.24 0.69
C ALA A 136 -14.34 16.83 0.22
N ALA A 137 -14.73 15.57 0.43
CA ALA A 137 -16.02 15.05 -0.02
C ALA A 137 -17.16 15.33 0.99
N HIS A 138 -16.86 15.42 2.29
CA HIS A 138 -17.87 15.50 3.35
C HIS A 138 -17.51 16.61 4.35
N SER A 139 -18.27 17.70 4.33
CA SER A 139 -17.94 18.93 5.06
C SER A 139 -17.85 18.75 6.58
N GLU A 140 -18.65 17.88 7.16
CA GLU A 140 -18.65 17.59 8.60
C GLU A 140 -17.38 16.85 9.06
N LEU A 141 -16.66 16.22 8.13
CA LEU A 141 -15.39 15.56 8.40
C LEU A 141 -14.20 16.52 8.34
N ALA A 142 -14.39 17.74 7.81
CA ALA A 142 -13.34 18.75 7.73
C ALA A 142 -12.96 19.32 9.11
N GLU A 143 -13.90 19.30 10.05
CA GLU A 143 -13.72 19.76 11.43
C GLU A 143 -12.55 19.08 12.14
N GLU A 144 -11.82 19.85 12.95
CA GLU A 144 -10.65 19.34 13.67
C GLU A 144 -11.06 18.22 14.64
N GLY A 145 -10.40 17.07 14.59
CA GLY A 145 -10.76 15.90 15.40
C GLY A 145 -11.95 15.06 14.89
N ALA A 146 -12.59 15.42 13.77
CA ALA A 146 -13.66 14.59 13.19
C ALA A 146 -13.11 13.26 12.63
N ILE A 147 -11.87 13.24 12.15
CA ILE A 147 -11.18 12.02 11.71
C ILE A 147 -9.95 11.77 12.58
N GLU A 148 -9.88 10.58 13.15
CA GLU A 148 -8.76 10.08 13.94
C GLU A 148 -7.95 9.04 13.15
N ILE A 149 -6.62 9.08 13.22
CA ILE A 149 -5.75 8.04 12.66
C ILE A 149 -5.28 7.14 13.80
N VAL A 150 -5.66 5.87 13.74
CA VAL A 150 -5.32 4.85 14.71
C VAL A 150 -4.21 3.97 14.15
N ILE A 151 -3.00 4.13 14.69
CA ILE A 151 -1.84 3.33 14.30
C ILE A 151 -1.95 1.95 14.95
N ILE A 152 -1.89 0.90 14.13
CA ILE A 152 -1.94 -0.49 14.55
C ILE A 152 -0.64 -1.17 14.15
N LYS A 153 0.03 -1.78 15.13
CA LYS A 153 1.27 -2.53 14.91
C LYS A 153 0.91 -3.95 14.46
N THR A 154 1.45 -4.37 13.33
CA THR A 154 1.17 -5.70 12.75
C THR A 154 2.31 -6.67 13.00
N THR A 155 2.03 -7.97 12.98
CA THR A 155 3.08 -9.01 13.09
C THR A 155 4.15 -8.87 12.00
N GLY A 156 3.76 -8.50 10.78
CA GLY A 156 4.69 -8.24 9.69
C GLY A 156 5.63 -7.05 9.91
N ASP A 157 5.28 -6.12 10.81
CA ASP A 157 6.17 -5.02 11.23
C ASP A 157 7.17 -5.47 12.32
N MET A 158 6.86 -6.53 13.06
CA MET A 158 7.67 -7.02 14.17
C MET A 158 8.75 -8.01 13.70
N ILE A 159 8.45 -8.83 12.69
CA ILE A 159 9.34 -9.89 12.19
C ILE A 159 10.07 -9.38 10.95
N LEU A 160 11.31 -8.91 11.12
CA LEU A 160 12.16 -8.35 10.05
C LEU A 160 13.37 -9.22 9.70
N ASP A 161 13.65 -10.23 10.52
CA ASP A 161 14.83 -11.09 10.48
C ASP A 161 14.65 -12.36 9.63
N LYS A 162 13.42 -12.63 9.15
CA LYS A 162 13.09 -13.80 8.31
C LYS A 162 12.55 -13.40 6.93
N PRO A 163 12.79 -14.20 5.87
CA PRO A 163 12.09 -14.06 4.58
C PRO A 163 10.57 -14.17 4.75
N LEU A 164 9.77 -13.43 3.95
CA LEU A 164 8.29 -13.54 4.00
C LEU A 164 7.84 -14.95 3.67
N ALA A 165 8.48 -15.60 2.69
CA ALA A 165 8.22 -16.99 2.31
C ALA A 165 8.09 -17.86 3.58
N ASP A 166 9.07 -17.74 4.46
CA ASP A 166 9.25 -18.54 5.67
C ASP A 166 8.35 -18.12 6.86
N ILE A 167 7.74 -16.93 6.82
CA ILE A 167 6.84 -16.46 7.88
C ILE A 167 5.44 -16.98 7.57
N GLY A 168 5.11 -18.18 8.06
CA GLY A 168 3.77 -18.78 7.92
C GLY A 168 2.62 -17.85 8.38
N GLY A 169 1.42 -18.06 7.82
CA GLY A 169 0.21 -17.29 8.12
C GLY A 169 -0.27 -16.41 6.96
N LYS A 170 -1.59 -16.35 6.76
CA LYS A 170 -2.26 -15.44 5.81
C LYS A 170 -2.46 -14.08 6.50
N GLY A 171 -2.24 -12.97 5.80
CA GLY A 171 -2.56 -11.62 6.29
C GLY A 171 -1.56 -10.99 7.29
N LEU A 172 -0.25 -11.22 7.13
CA LEU A 172 0.79 -10.70 8.05
C LEU A 172 0.75 -9.18 8.31
N PHE A 173 0.22 -8.41 7.37
CA PHE A 173 0.12 -6.95 7.45
C PHE A 173 -1.32 -6.43 7.64
N THR A 174 -2.32 -7.32 7.67
CA THR A 174 -3.73 -6.92 7.74
C THR A 174 -4.42 -7.46 8.99
N LYS A 175 -4.02 -8.64 9.48
CA LYS A 175 -4.75 -9.35 10.55
C LYS A 175 -5.09 -8.47 11.76
N GLU A 176 -4.13 -7.77 12.34
CA GLU A 176 -4.40 -6.95 13.54
C GLU A 176 -5.29 -5.73 13.25
N ILE A 177 -5.30 -5.26 12.00
CA ILE A 177 -6.19 -4.18 11.53
C ILE A 177 -7.59 -4.74 11.29
N ASP A 178 -7.70 -5.91 10.68
CA ASP A 178 -8.97 -6.62 10.48
C ASP A 178 -9.64 -6.91 11.83
N ASP A 179 -8.87 -7.41 12.81
CA ASP A 179 -9.32 -7.62 14.18
C ASP A 179 -9.80 -6.32 14.84
N ALA A 180 -9.15 -5.18 14.55
CA ALA A 180 -9.56 -3.87 15.07
C ALA A 180 -10.86 -3.38 14.44
N LEU A 181 -11.04 -3.63 13.15
CA LEU A 181 -12.24 -3.26 12.42
C LEU A 181 -13.45 -4.05 12.92
N LEU A 182 -13.30 -5.36 13.08
CA LEU A 182 -14.34 -6.25 13.61
C LEU A 182 -14.71 -5.95 15.07
N GLN A 183 -13.73 -5.55 15.90
CA GLN A 183 -13.96 -5.18 17.29
C GLN A 183 -14.48 -3.74 17.47
N GLY A 184 -14.71 -2.99 16.39
CA GLY A 184 -15.17 -1.61 16.46
C GLY A 184 -14.16 -0.64 17.08
N ARG A 185 -12.85 -0.99 17.09
CA ARG A 185 -11.77 -0.10 17.52
C ARG A 185 -11.40 0.93 16.46
N ILE A 186 -11.67 0.60 15.20
CA ILE A 186 -11.58 1.49 14.04
C ILE A 186 -12.86 1.35 13.20
N ASP A 187 -13.12 2.31 12.32
CA ASP A 187 -14.32 2.32 11.48
C ASP A 187 -14.00 1.97 10.03
N ILE A 188 -12.83 2.40 9.56
CA ILE A 188 -12.28 2.01 8.25
C ILE A 188 -10.81 1.60 8.38
N ALA A 189 -10.35 0.75 7.47
CA ALA A 189 -8.98 0.27 7.41
C ALA A 189 -8.34 0.61 6.06
N VAL A 190 -7.19 1.26 6.07
CA VAL A 190 -6.50 1.72 4.85
C VAL A 190 -5.28 0.85 4.56
N HIS A 191 -5.23 0.31 3.35
CA HIS A 191 -4.20 -0.64 2.92
C HIS A 191 -3.60 -0.28 1.57
N SER A 192 -2.33 -0.66 1.36
CA SER A 192 -1.82 -0.91 0.01
C SER A 192 -2.47 -2.19 -0.52
N MET A 193 -3.17 -2.13 -1.66
CA MET A 193 -3.98 -3.29 -2.11
C MET A 193 -3.17 -4.56 -2.36
N LYS A 194 -1.92 -4.43 -2.81
CA LYS A 194 -1.01 -5.58 -3.01
C LYS A 194 -0.70 -6.37 -1.73
N ASP A 195 -0.94 -5.78 -0.56
CA ASP A 195 -0.70 -6.40 0.75
C ASP A 195 -1.99 -7.02 1.32
N VAL A 196 -3.15 -6.76 0.70
CA VAL A 196 -4.45 -7.31 1.12
C VAL A 196 -4.61 -8.73 0.58
N PRO A 197 -4.86 -9.74 1.43
CA PRO A 197 -5.10 -11.11 0.97
C PRO A 197 -6.28 -11.19 -0.02
N THR A 198 -6.32 -12.26 -0.83
CA THR A 198 -7.44 -12.52 -1.76
C THR A 198 -8.75 -12.77 -1.00
N TYR A 199 -8.68 -13.47 0.13
CA TYR A 199 -9.78 -13.63 1.07
C TYR A 199 -9.88 -12.44 2.03
N LEU A 200 -11.11 -11.97 2.29
CA LEU A 200 -11.40 -10.98 3.33
C LEU A 200 -12.05 -11.68 4.53
N PRO A 201 -11.70 -11.31 5.78
CA PRO A 201 -12.37 -11.84 6.97
C PRO A 201 -13.89 -11.62 6.93
N GLU A 202 -14.63 -12.62 7.39
CA GLU A 202 -16.10 -12.53 7.52
C GLU A 202 -16.50 -11.30 8.34
N GLY A 203 -17.52 -10.58 7.87
CA GLY A 203 -17.97 -9.33 8.48
C GLY A 203 -17.19 -8.08 8.02
N THR A 204 -16.20 -8.23 7.12
CA THR A 204 -15.51 -7.10 6.47
C THR A 204 -15.75 -7.11 4.97
N ILE A 205 -15.69 -5.92 4.37
CA ILE A 205 -15.77 -5.70 2.92
C ILE A 205 -14.72 -4.68 2.49
N LEU A 206 -14.34 -4.69 1.22
CA LEU A 206 -13.39 -3.75 0.62
C LEU A 206 -14.06 -2.98 -0.53
N PRO A 207 -14.98 -2.05 -0.23
CA PRO A 207 -15.83 -1.41 -1.24
C PRO A 207 -15.12 -0.32 -2.05
N CYS A 208 -13.98 0.19 -1.57
CA CYS A 208 -13.39 1.41 -2.11
C CYS A 208 -11.92 1.22 -2.49
N ASN A 209 -11.60 1.57 -3.74
CA ASN A 209 -10.24 1.84 -4.16
C ASN A 209 -10.08 3.30 -4.58
N LEU A 210 -9.02 3.96 -4.10
CA LEU A 210 -8.69 5.30 -4.57
C LEU A 210 -8.18 5.27 -6.02
N PRO A 211 -8.13 6.42 -6.73
CA PRO A 211 -7.50 6.50 -8.05
C PRO A 211 -6.09 5.88 -8.04
N ARG A 212 -5.84 4.97 -8.98
CA ARG A 212 -4.62 4.16 -9.01
C ARG A 212 -3.43 5.04 -9.37
N GLU A 213 -2.36 4.94 -8.58
CA GLU A 213 -1.07 5.53 -8.95
C GLU A 213 -0.35 4.62 -9.98
N ASP A 214 0.76 5.09 -10.51
CA ASP A 214 1.64 4.38 -11.42
C ASP A 214 2.04 3.01 -10.86
N VAL A 215 1.71 1.99 -11.65
CA VAL A 215 1.88 0.59 -11.27
C VAL A 215 3.31 0.11 -11.39
N ARG A 216 4.18 0.87 -12.07
CA ARG A 216 5.53 0.42 -12.46
C ARG A 216 6.49 0.30 -11.28
N ASP A 217 7.50 -0.54 -11.47
CA ASP A 217 8.64 -0.62 -10.56
C ASP A 217 9.72 0.39 -10.98
N ALA A 218 10.33 1.03 -10.00
CA ALA A 218 11.49 1.89 -10.13
C ALA A 218 12.76 1.09 -9.84
N PHE A 219 13.71 1.16 -10.77
CA PHE A 219 15.08 0.72 -10.59
C PHE A 219 15.88 1.80 -9.85
N ILE A 220 16.62 1.39 -8.82
CA ILE A 220 17.39 2.29 -7.96
C ILE A 220 18.80 1.74 -7.84
N CYS A 221 19.76 2.49 -8.35
CA CYS A 221 21.17 2.16 -8.35
C CYS A 221 22.00 3.45 -8.34
N LEU A 222 23.18 3.39 -7.71
CA LEU A 222 24.10 4.52 -7.62
C LEU A 222 25.15 4.53 -8.73
N THR A 223 25.33 3.42 -9.44
CA THR A 223 26.47 3.20 -10.34
C THR A 223 26.09 2.82 -11.78
N ALA A 224 24.84 2.44 -12.04
CA ALA A 224 24.34 2.03 -13.35
C ALA A 224 22.95 2.63 -13.61
N ASN A 225 22.58 2.85 -14.88
CA ASN A 225 21.30 3.47 -15.23
C ASN A 225 20.17 2.45 -15.47
N SER A 226 20.52 1.18 -15.65
CA SER A 226 19.57 0.11 -15.93
C SER A 226 20.03 -1.22 -15.33
N LEU A 227 19.11 -2.20 -15.26
CA LEU A 227 19.45 -3.58 -14.88
C LEU A 227 20.45 -4.21 -15.87
N ALA A 228 20.37 -3.86 -17.15
CA ALA A 228 21.23 -4.39 -18.21
C ALA A 228 22.70 -3.92 -18.10
N GLU A 229 22.92 -2.77 -17.47
CA GLU A 229 24.26 -2.20 -17.25
C GLU A 229 24.98 -2.78 -16.02
N LEU A 230 24.28 -3.55 -15.19
CA LEU A 230 24.90 -4.16 -14.01
C LEU A 230 25.91 -5.26 -14.42
N PRO A 231 27.15 -5.23 -13.90
CA PRO A 231 28.12 -6.31 -14.14
C PRO A 231 27.58 -7.68 -13.71
N ALA A 232 28.02 -8.74 -14.39
CA ALA A 232 27.70 -10.11 -13.99
C ALA A 232 28.09 -10.35 -12.51
N GLY A 233 27.21 -11.02 -11.78
CA GLY A 233 27.36 -11.28 -10.35
C GLY A 233 26.93 -10.13 -9.43
N SER A 234 26.51 -8.97 -9.96
CA SER A 234 25.97 -7.87 -9.15
C SER A 234 24.76 -8.31 -8.33
N VAL A 235 24.63 -7.72 -7.14
CA VAL A 235 23.62 -8.12 -6.16
C VAL A 235 22.46 -7.14 -6.18
N VAL A 236 21.26 -7.62 -6.52
CA VAL A 236 20.02 -6.84 -6.49
C VAL A 236 19.21 -7.20 -5.25
N GLY A 237 18.91 -6.22 -4.41
CA GLY A 237 18.09 -6.40 -3.21
C GLY A 237 16.59 -6.40 -3.53
N SER A 238 15.91 -7.53 -3.34
CA SER A 238 14.46 -7.62 -3.40
C SER A 238 13.94 -8.77 -2.54
N ALA A 239 12.88 -8.51 -1.78
CA ALA A 239 12.19 -9.54 -1.00
C ALA A 239 10.93 -10.09 -1.70
N SER A 240 10.72 -9.74 -2.97
CA SER A 240 9.56 -10.13 -3.77
C SER A 240 9.97 -11.21 -4.76
N LEU A 241 9.40 -12.42 -4.64
CA LEU A 241 9.66 -13.51 -5.58
C LEU A 241 9.22 -13.14 -7.01
N ARG A 242 8.15 -12.36 -7.16
CA ARG A 242 7.73 -11.79 -8.46
C ARG A 242 8.85 -11.01 -9.16
N ARG A 243 9.52 -10.11 -8.42
CA ARG A 243 10.62 -9.31 -8.98
C ARG A 243 11.84 -10.17 -9.22
N GLN A 244 12.15 -11.04 -8.27
CA GLN A 244 13.28 -11.96 -8.36
C GLN A 244 13.20 -12.80 -9.63
N SER A 245 12.08 -13.48 -9.86
CA SER A 245 11.91 -14.36 -11.02
C SER A 245 12.01 -13.59 -12.33
N GLN A 246 11.38 -12.42 -12.45
CA GLN A 246 11.45 -11.59 -13.66
C GLN A 246 12.85 -11.00 -13.91
N ILE A 247 13.59 -10.66 -12.85
CA ILE A 247 15.00 -10.24 -12.98
C ILE A 247 15.83 -11.42 -13.49
N LEU A 248 15.75 -12.57 -12.83
CA LEU A 248 16.60 -13.73 -13.14
C LEU A 248 16.27 -14.35 -14.51
N TYR A 249 15.00 -14.28 -14.93
CA TYR A 249 14.59 -14.69 -16.28
C TYR A 249 15.29 -13.87 -17.37
N ARG A 250 15.38 -12.54 -17.20
CA ARG A 250 15.99 -11.66 -18.22
C ARG A 250 17.50 -11.47 -18.05
N TYR A 251 17.99 -11.53 -16.82
CA TYR A 251 19.37 -11.26 -16.43
C TYR A 251 19.90 -12.38 -15.52
N PRO A 252 20.09 -13.60 -16.04
CA PRO A 252 20.47 -14.78 -15.24
C PRO A 252 21.87 -14.68 -14.62
N SER A 253 22.70 -13.74 -15.06
CA SER A 253 24.01 -13.47 -14.48
C SER A 253 23.96 -12.65 -13.19
N LEU A 254 22.82 -12.04 -12.85
CA LEU A 254 22.63 -11.26 -11.62
C LEU A 254 22.29 -12.17 -10.44
N LYS A 255 22.53 -11.67 -9.22
CA LYS A 255 22.12 -12.31 -7.98
C LYS A 255 21.00 -11.50 -7.34
N VAL A 256 19.95 -12.15 -6.85
CA VAL A 256 18.89 -11.48 -6.09
C VAL A 256 18.92 -11.98 -4.66
N VAL A 257 18.92 -11.04 -3.71
CA VAL A 257 18.98 -11.35 -2.27
C VAL A 257 17.79 -10.74 -1.53
N ASN A 258 17.33 -11.44 -0.48
CA ASN A 258 16.24 -10.96 0.36
C ASN A 258 16.60 -9.60 0.98
N PHE A 259 15.77 -8.59 0.72
CA PHE A 259 16.04 -7.21 1.10
C PHE A 259 14.83 -6.56 1.77
N ARG A 260 14.91 -6.46 3.10
CA ARG A 260 13.80 -6.13 4.01
C ARG A 260 13.91 -4.74 4.60
N GLY A 261 12.78 -4.24 5.09
CA GLY A 261 12.62 -2.93 5.71
C GLY A 261 11.60 -2.05 4.98
N ASN A 262 11.24 -0.93 5.60
CA ASN A 262 10.48 0.14 4.94
C ASN A 262 11.32 0.82 3.83
N VAL A 263 10.70 1.71 3.05
CA VAL A 263 11.33 2.39 1.90
C VAL A 263 12.64 3.08 2.31
N GLN A 264 12.62 3.88 3.37
CA GLN A 264 13.80 4.62 3.83
C GLN A 264 14.94 3.70 4.28
N THR A 265 14.61 2.60 4.99
CA THR A 265 15.62 1.62 5.42
C THR A 265 16.30 0.95 4.23
N ARG A 266 15.53 0.60 3.19
CA ARG A 266 16.07 0.01 1.96
C ARG A 266 16.97 0.98 1.20
N LEU A 267 16.56 2.24 1.09
CA LEU A 267 17.38 3.28 0.45
C LEU A 267 18.67 3.56 1.23
N ARG A 268 18.63 3.52 2.56
CA ARG A 268 19.84 3.64 3.39
C ARG A 268 20.79 2.46 3.14
N LYS A 269 20.30 1.22 3.24
CA LYS A 269 21.11 0.00 2.99
C LYS A 269 21.75 0.00 1.60
N LEU A 270 21.03 0.48 0.58
CA LEU A 270 21.59 0.67 -0.76
C LEU A 270 22.77 1.67 -0.74
N LYS A 271 22.62 2.82 -0.06
CA LYS A 271 23.68 3.82 0.07
C LYS A 271 24.89 3.31 0.87
N GLU A 272 24.66 2.41 1.82
CA GLU A 272 25.69 1.74 2.62
C GLU A 272 26.42 0.63 1.82
N GLY A 273 25.94 0.27 0.63
CA GLY A 273 26.58 -0.71 -0.25
C GLY A 273 26.18 -2.16 0.01
N ASP A 274 25.13 -2.42 0.79
CA ASP A 274 24.64 -3.79 1.07
C ASP A 274 24.26 -4.55 -0.23
N VAL A 275 23.81 -3.82 -1.25
CA VAL A 275 23.42 -4.32 -2.56
C VAL A 275 23.83 -3.32 -3.64
N SER A 276 24.04 -3.80 -4.87
CA SER A 276 24.36 -2.95 -6.03
C SER A 276 23.15 -2.14 -6.52
N ALA A 277 21.95 -2.72 -6.41
CA ALA A 277 20.71 -2.08 -6.79
C ALA A 277 19.51 -2.61 -6.00
N THR A 278 18.39 -1.91 -6.01
CA THR A 278 17.11 -2.42 -5.50
C THR A 278 15.95 -1.96 -6.38
N LEU A 279 14.79 -2.60 -6.22
CA LEU A 279 13.55 -2.20 -6.87
C LEU A 279 12.52 -1.76 -5.82
N LEU A 280 11.83 -0.65 -6.09
CA LEU A 280 10.69 -0.17 -5.29
C LEU A 280 9.51 0.16 -6.20
N ALA A 281 8.29 0.14 -5.66
CA ALA A 281 7.12 0.56 -6.46
C ALA A 281 7.16 2.08 -6.60
N LEU A 282 7.00 2.60 -7.82
CA LEU A 282 7.08 4.04 -8.08
C LEU A 282 6.02 4.82 -7.29
N ALA A 283 4.79 4.27 -7.19
CA ALA A 283 3.72 4.80 -6.34
C ALA A 283 4.14 5.04 -4.88
N GLY A 284 4.95 4.14 -4.32
CA GLY A 284 5.44 4.28 -2.95
C GLY A 284 6.43 5.43 -2.81
N LEU A 285 7.32 5.61 -3.79
CA LEU A 285 8.27 6.72 -3.83
C LEU A 285 7.55 8.06 -4.00
N ARG A 286 6.56 8.15 -4.90
CA ARG A 286 5.80 9.38 -5.16
C ARG A 286 5.00 9.83 -3.94
N ARG A 287 4.29 8.92 -3.26
CA ARG A 287 3.56 9.24 -2.02
C ARG A 287 4.46 9.74 -0.90
N LEU A 288 5.71 9.26 -0.87
CA LEU A 288 6.71 9.70 0.09
C LEU A 288 7.50 10.94 -0.36
N LYS A 289 7.24 11.48 -1.56
CA LYS A 289 8.02 12.57 -2.18
C LYS A 289 9.51 12.21 -2.30
N MET A 290 9.77 10.98 -2.75
CA MET A 290 11.11 10.39 -2.91
C MET A 290 11.34 9.86 -4.34
N ALA A 291 10.56 10.33 -5.32
CA ALA A 291 10.61 9.83 -6.70
C ALA A 291 11.96 10.11 -7.38
N GLU A 292 12.69 11.14 -6.93
CA GLU A 292 14.03 11.48 -7.37
C GLU A 292 15.09 10.42 -7.05
N ASN A 293 14.77 9.45 -6.18
CA ASN A 293 15.64 8.32 -5.94
C ASN A 293 15.52 7.25 -7.05
N ALA A 294 14.52 7.32 -7.94
CA ALA A 294 14.41 6.39 -9.06
C ALA A 294 15.48 6.71 -10.11
N THR A 295 16.38 5.76 -10.36
CA THR A 295 17.37 5.86 -11.45
C THR A 295 16.68 5.67 -12.80
N ALA A 296 15.79 4.69 -12.89
CA ALA A 296 14.95 4.45 -14.06
C ALA A 296 13.58 3.89 -13.64
N VAL A 297 12.58 4.05 -14.49
CA VAL A 297 11.26 3.45 -14.33
C VAL A 297 11.13 2.32 -15.33
N LEU A 298 10.93 1.09 -14.85
CA LEU A 298 10.80 -0.10 -15.68
C LEU A 298 9.42 -0.12 -16.34
N SER A 299 9.38 -0.40 -17.64
CA SER A 299 8.13 -0.63 -18.36
C SER A 299 7.39 -1.86 -17.81
N VAL A 300 6.09 -1.98 -18.11
CA VAL A 300 5.29 -3.15 -17.69
C VAL A 300 5.65 -4.41 -18.48
N GLU A 301 6.35 -4.25 -19.60
CA GLU A 301 6.98 -5.31 -20.40
C GLU A 301 8.27 -5.81 -19.74
N GLU A 302 9.07 -4.90 -19.17
CA GLU A 302 10.26 -5.27 -18.41
C GLU A 302 9.92 -5.88 -17.05
N MET A 303 8.94 -5.32 -16.33
CA MET A 303 8.59 -5.75 -14.99
C MET A 303 7.09 -5.67 -14.78
N LEU A 304 6.39 -6.77 -15.07
CA LEU A 304 4.94 -6.85 -14.86
C LEU A 304 4.66 -6.68 -13.35
N PRO A 305 3.76 -5.75 -12.97
CA PRO A 305 3.61 -5.33 -11.58
C PRO A 305 2.95 -6.41 -10.71
N ALA A 306 3.05 -6.22 -9.39
CA ALA A 306 2.26 -7.04 -8.48
C ALA A 306 0.78 -6.74 -8.66
N VAL A 307 -0.06 -7.76 -8.46
CA VAL A 307 -1.53 -7.61 -8.37
C VAL A 307 -1.85 -6.44 -7.44
N ALA A 308 -2.69 -5.54 -7.94
CA ALA A 308 -3.17 -4.34 -7.28
C ALA A 308 -2.07 -3.34 -6.85
N GLN A 309 -0.87 -3.40 -7.43
CA GLN A 309 0.17 -2.39 -7.18
C GLN A 309 -0.32 -1.00 -7.60
N GLY A 310 0.03 0.03 -6.81
CA GLY A 310 -0.38 1.42 -7.04
C GLY A 310 -1.71 1.80 -6.38
N ALA A 311 -2.62 0.84 -6.17
CA ALA A 311 -3.93 1.09 -5.57
C ALA A 311 -3.90 1.13 -4.04
N ILE A 312 -4.66 2.07 -3.46
CA ILE A 312 -5.05 2.06 -2.04
C ILE A 312 -6.43 1.44 -1.94
N GLY A 313 -6.61 0.52 -1.00
CA GLY A 313 -7.90 -0.08 -0.66
C GLY A 313 -8.35 0.37 0.70
N ILE A 314 -9.66 0.57 0.84
CA ILE A 314 -10.28 0.95 2.09
C ILE A 314 -11.35 -0.08 2.42
N ALA A 315 -11.18 -0.75 3.56
CA ALA A 315 -12.11 -1.72 4.09
C ALA A 315 -12.98 -1.12 5.20
N CYS A 316 -14.19 -1.63 5.35
CA CYS A 316 -15.10 -1.35 6.45
C CYS A 316 -15.84 -2.63 6.86
N ARG A 317 -16.66 -2.55 7.91
CA ARG A 317 -17.54 -3.67 8.29
C ARG A 317 -18.69 -3.80 7.29
N SER A 318 -19.11 -5.03 7.01
CA SER A 318 -20.17 -5.32 6.03
C SER A 318 -21.55 -4.79 6.42
N ASN A 319 -21.77 -4.50 7.70
CA ASN A 319 -23.02 -3.98 8.25
C ASN A 319 -22.93 -2.50 8.67
N ASP A 320 -21.95 -1.75 8.15
CA ASP A 320 -21.74 -0.34 8.48
C ASP A 320 -22.11 0.57 7.31
N ASP A 321 -23.43 0.79 7.16
CA ASP A 321 -24.01 1.60 6.09
C ASP A 321 -23.47 3.03 6.08
N LYS A 322 -23.16 3.58 7.27
CA LYS A 322 -22.59 4.92 7.41
C LYS A 322 -21.20 5.00 6.79
N MET A 323 -20.34 4.00 7.06
CA MET A 323 -19.01 3.96 6.42
C MET A 323 -19.12 3.69 4.93
N MET A 324 -20.06 2.85 4.49
CA MET A 324 -20.33 2.63 3.07
C MET A 324 -20.70 3.93 2.33
N GLU A 325 -21.57 4.74 2.91
CA GLU A 325 -21.94 6.05 2.35
C GLU A 325 -20.71 6.95 2.18
N TYR A 326 -19.87 7.08 3.20
CA TYR A 326 -18.65 7.87 3.12
C TYR A 326 -17.66 7.36 2.08
N LEU A 327 -17.48 6.04 1.98
CA LEU A 327 -16.53 5.43 1.05
C LEU A 327 -17.00 5.45 -0.40
N SER A 328 -18.31 5.51 -0.64
CA SER A 328 -18.88 5.56 -1.99
C SER A 328 -18.38 6.76 -2.80
N SER A 329 -18.18 7.92 -2.15
CA SER A 329 -17.69 9.14 -2.82
C SER A 329 -16.18 9.13 -3.09
N LEU A 330 -15.44 8.22 -2.48
CA LEU A 330 -13.98 8.08 -2.66
C LEU A 330 -13.61 7.02 -3.69
N ASN A 331 -14.50 6.06 -3.94
CA ASN A 331 -14.24 4.94 -4.82
C ASN A 331 -14.02 5.41 -6.25
N HIS A 332 -12.91 4.98 -6.83
CA HIS A 332 -12.59 5.12 -8.23
C HIS A 332 -12.88 3.81 -8.94
N GLU A 333 -14.04 3.75 -9.60
CA GLU A 333 -14.58 2.51 -10.16
C GLU A 333 -13.65 1.85 -11.18
N ASP A 334 -12.99 2.66 -12.02
CA ASP A 334 -12.00 2.15 -12.97
C ASP A 334 -10.84 1.43 -12.27
N THR A 335 -10.37 1.93 -11.12
CA THR A 335 -9.36 1.22 -10.31
C THR A 335 -9.94 -0.06 -9.74
N ARG A 336 -11.14 0.02 -9.14
CA ARG A 336 -11.78 -1.09 -8.44
C ARG A 336 -12.00 -2.29 -9.36
N LEU A 337 -12.47 -2.04 -10.59
CA LEU A 337 -12.65 -3.06 -11.61
C LEU A 337 -11.33 -3.70 -12.03
N ALA A 338 -10.29 -2.91 -12.35
CA ALA A 338 -8.97 -3.44 -12.68
C ALA A 338 -8.38 -4.30 -11.55
N VAL A 339 -8.45 -3.81 -10.32
CA VAL A 339 -7.98 -4.52 -9.13
C VAL A 339 -8.79 -5.81 -8.91
N THR A 340 -10.09 -5.81 -9.19
CA THR A 340 -10.93 -7.01 -9.11
C THR A 340 -10.45 -8.08 -10.09
N CYS A 341 -10.28 -7.76 -11.37
CA CYS A 341 -9.76 -8.69 -12.39
C CYS A 341 -8.42 -9.33 -11.95
N GLU A 342 -7.48 -8.49 -11.52
CA GLU A 342 -6.16 -8.95 -11.07
C GLU A 342 -6.24 -9.84 -9.81
N ARG A 343 -7.16 -9.56 -8.89
CA ARG A 343 -7.36 -10.33 -7.66
C ARG A 343 -8.02 -11.67 -7.91
N GLU A 344 -8.98 -11.75 -8.83
CA GLU A 344 -9.60 -13.02 -9.23
C GLU A 344 -8.57 -13.96 -9.85
N PHE A 345 -7.70 -13.43 -10.73
CA PHE A 345 -6.54 -14.16 -11.24
C PHE A 345 -5.63 -14.67 -10.12
N LEU A 346 -5.30 -13.81 -9.16
CA LEU A 346 -4.46 -14.19 -8.01
C LEU A 346 -5.12 -15.27 -7.14
N ALA A 347 -6.43 -15.17 -6.93
CA ALA A 347 -7.20 -16.08 -6.08
C ALA A 347 -7.20 -17.51 -6.65
N VAL A 348 -7.41 -17.66 -7.95
CA VAL A 348 -7.36 -18.97 -8.63
C VAL A 348 -6.01 -19.67 -8.48
N LEU A 349 -4.93 -18.88 -8.52
CA LEU A 349 -3.56 -19.36 -8.39
C LEU A 349 -3.15 -19.61 -6.93
N ASP A 350 -4.07 -19.46 -5.98
CA ASP A 350 -3.81 -19.53 -4.54
C ASP A 350 -2.66 -18.60 -4.11
N GLY A 351 -2.52 -17.48 -4.84
CA GLY A 351 -1.37 -16.59 -4.78
C GLY A 351 -1.41 -15.62 -3.61
N ASN A 352 -0.23 -15.15 -3.21
CA ASN A 352 -0.07 -14.13 -2.17
C ASN A 352 1.24 -13.33 -2.39
N CYS A 353 1.62 -12.47 -1.45
CA CYS A 353 2.83 -11.64 -1.55
C CYS A 353 4.15 -12.45 -1.63
N ARG A 354 4.08 -13.76 -1.42
CA ARG A 354 5.21 -14.70 -1.45
C ARG A 354 5.24 -15.55 -2.70
N THR A 355 4.25 -15.46 -3.57
CA THR A 355 4.24 -16.22 -4.83
C THR A 355 4.84 -15.38 -5.97
N PRO A 356 5.61 -15.98 -6.88
CA PRO A 356 6.18 -15.32 -8.08
C PRO A 356 5.11 -15.07 -9.18
N ILE A 357 4.08 -14.30 -8.81
CA ILE A 357 2.91 -13.97 -9.63
C ILE A 357 2.88 -12.46 -9.89
N ALA A 358 2.56 -12.08 -11.13
CA ALA A 358 2.32 -10.71 -11.56
C ALA A 358 1.01 -10.62 -12.34
N ALA A 359 0.32 -9.50 -12.23
CA ALA A 359 -0.85 -9.23 -13.06
C ALA A 359 -1.09 -7.73 -13.19
N TYR A 360 -1.63 -7.33 -14.34
CA TYR A 360 -2.02 -5.96 -14.60
C TYR A 360 -3.23 -5.90 -15.51
N ALA A 361 -4.29 -5.24 -15.06
CA ALA A 361 -5.47 -4.88 -15.82
C ALA A 361 -5.55 -3.35 -15.96
N TYR A 362 -5.93 -2.87 -17.13
CA TYR A 362 -6.19 -1.45 -17.37
C TYR A 362 -7.21 -1.26 -18.48
N ARG A 363 -7.84 -0.08 -18.51
CA ARG A 363 -8.74 0.33 -19.59
C ARG A 363 -7.90 0.81 -20.76
N ASP A 364 -8.01 0.15 -21.90
CA ASP A 364 -7.33 0.57 -23.12
C ASP A 364 -8.02 1.76 -23.80
N LYS A 365 -7.42 2.23 -24.90
CA LYS A 365 -7.92 3.38 -25.67
C LYS A 365 -9.30 3.15 -26.31
N ASP A 366 -9.69 1.89 -26.49
CA ASP A 366 -10.94 1.49 -27.12
C ASP A 366 -12.02 1.23 -26.05
N GLY A 367 -11.69 1.44 -24.77
CA GLY A 367 -12.59 1.32 -23.63
C GLY A 367 -12.67 -0.09 -23.04
N ASN A 368 -11.92 -1.05 -23.58
CA ASN A 368 -11.91 -2.44 -23.14
C ASN A 368 -10.92 -2.65 -21.99
N CYS A 369 -11.10 -3.76 -21.25
CA CYS A 369 -10.08 -4.27 -20.34
C CYS A 369 -8.97 -4.92 -21.17
N SER A 370 -7.73 -4.52 -20.90
CA SER A 370 -6.52 -5.21 -21.32
C SER A 370 -5.87 -5.81 -20.07
N PHE A 371 -5.77 -7.14 -20.04
CA PHE A 371 -5.21 -7.88 -18.91
C PHE A 371 -3.97 -8.67 -19.33
N ARG A 372 -2.93 -8.63 -18.50
CA ARG A 372 -1.74 -9.50 -18.59
C ARG A 372 -1.50 -10.17 -17.25
N GLY A 373 -1.23 -11.47 -17.28
CA GLY A 373 -0.88 -12.29 -16.11
C GLY A 373 0.40 -13.08 -16.34
N LEU A 374 1.18 -13.28 -15.27
CA LEU A 374 2.41 -14.07 -15.29
C LEU A 374 2.53 -14.91 -14.03
N LEU A 375 2.95 -16.17 -14.21
CA LEU A 375 3.35 -17.11 -13.18
C LEU A 375 4.75 -17.63 -13.52
N SER A 376 5.64 -17.73 -12.54
CA SER A 376 7.04 -18.12 -12.81
C SER A 376 7.64 -18.94 -11.69
N SER A 377 8.74 -19.66 -11.94
CA SER A 377 9.53 -20.24 -10.86
C SER A 377 10.37 -19.15 -10.17
N PRO A 378 10.71 -19.27 -8.87
CA PRO A 378 11.43 -18.22 -8.15
C PRO A 378 12.83 -17.92 -8.71
N ASP A 379 13.45 -18.90 -9.37
CA ASP A 379 14.74 -18.79 -10.06
C ASP A 379 14.64 -18.19 -11.47
N GLY A 380 13.41 -17.95 -11.97
CA GLY A 380 13.16 -17.45 -13.33
C GLY A 380 13.36 -18.48 -14.45
N SER A 381 13.63 -19.75 -14.15
CA SER A 381 13.88 -20.79 -15.17
C SER A 381 12.63 -21.19 -15.96
N LYS A 382 11.43 -21.00 -15.38
CA LYS A 382 10.14 -21.22 -16.02
C LYS A 382 9.27 -19.98 -15.88
N VAL A 383 8.68 -19.53 -16.99
CA VAL A 383 7.75 -18.40 -17.01
C VAL A 383 6.55 -18.77 -17.88
N PHE A 384 5.36 -18.57 -17.35
CA PHE A 384 4.08 -18.77 -18.02
C PHE A 384 3.35 -17.43 -18.07
N GLU A 385 3.00 -16.98 -19.27
CA GLU A 385 2.29 -15.73 -19.49
C GLU A 385 0.91 -16.00 -20.11
N THR A 386 0.00 -15.06 -19.84
CA THR A 386 -1.34 -15.02 -20.41
C THR A 386 -1.77 -13.58 -20.64
N ALA A 387 -2.65 -13.38 -21.61
CA ALA A 387 -3.27 -12.10 -21.89
C ALA A 387 -4.74 -12.30 -22.21
N ARG A 388 -5.56 -11.30 -21.87
CA ARG A 388 -6.99 -11.24 -22.21
C ARG A 388 -7.36 -9.82 -22.60
N SER A 389 -8.39 -9.72 -23.43
CA SER A 389 -9.07 -8.47 -23.72
C SER A 389 -10.58 -8.70 -23.79
N GLY A 390 -11.37 -7.73 -23.35
CA GLY A 390 -12.83 -7.84 -23.31
C GLY A 390 -13.49 -6.62 -22.66
N PRO A 391 -14.82 -6.65 -22.48
CA PRO A 391 -15.54 -5.51 -21.91
C PRO A 391 -15.01 -5.10 -20.53
N TYR A 392 -14.98 -3.80 -20.27
CA TYR A 392 -14.60 -3.24 -18.97
C TYR A 392 -15.82 -3.16 -18.04
N SER A 393 -16.37 -4.33 -17.72
CA SER A 393 -17.53 -4.51 -16.83
C SER A 393 -17.14 -5.41 -15.65
N PHE A 394 -17.87 -5.34 -14.54
CA PHE A 394 -17.54 -6.13 -13.35
C PHE A 394 -17.55 -7.65 -13.63
N ASP A 395 -18.64 -8.17 -14.19
CA ASP A 395 -18.81 -9.61 -14.42
C ASP A 395 -17.79 -10.15 -15.44
N ASP A 396 -17.59 -9.43 -16.56
CA ASP A 396 -16.63 -9.82 -17.58
C ASP A 396 -15.19 -9.83 -17.04
N MET A 397 -14.83 -8.84 -16.24
CA MET A 397 -13.48 -8.72 -15.66
C MET A 397 -13.22 -9.76 -14.57
N VAL A 398 -14.23 -10.14 -13.80
CA VAL A 398 -14.15 -11.25 -12.84
C VAL A 398 -13.85 -12.55 -13.57
N GLU A 399 -14.65 -12.89 -14.59
CA GLU A 399 -14.48 -14.13 -15.35
C GLU A 399 -13.17 -14.14 -16.14
N MET A 400 -12.77 -12.99 -16.70
CA MET A 400 -11.48 -12.83 -17.38
C MET A 400 -10.29 -13.15 -16.46
N GLY A 401 -10.29 -12.63 -15.23
CA GLY A 401 -9.26 -12.91 -14.24
C GLY A 401 -9.22 -14.40 -13.88
N LYS A 402 -10.38 -15.01 -13.64
CA LYS A 402 -10.48 -16.45 -13.32
C LYS A 402 -9.98 -17.32 -14.47
N ASP A 403 -10.49 -17.10 -15.67
CA ASP A 403 -10.12 -17.87 -16.86
C ASP A 403 -8.60 -17.83 -17.14
N ALA A 404 -8.00 -16.64 -17.05
CA ALA A 404 -6.56 -16.48 -17.19
C ALA A 404 -5.77 -17.25 -16.09
N GLY A 405 -6.29 -17.27 -14.86
CA GLY A 405 -5.68 -18.03 -13.77
C GLY A 405 -5.77 -19.54 -14.01
N HIS A 406 -6.93 -20.02 -14.47
CA HIS A 406 -7.17 -21.43 -14.78
C HIS A 406 -6.25 -21.91 -15.91
N GLU A 407 -6.07 -21.08 -16.95
CA GLU A 407 -5.13 -21.35 -18.03
C GLU A 407 -3.69 -21.51 -17.50
N LEU A 408 -3.20 -20.57 -16.68
CA LEU A 408 -1.83 -20.67 -16.15
C LEU A 408 -1.66 -21.85 -15.21
N LYS A 409 -2.67 -22.15 -14.37
CA LYS A 409 -2.67 -23.32 -13.48
C LYS A 409 -2.55 -24.61 -14.29
N ALA A 410 -3.28 -24.72 -15.40
CA ALA A 410 -3.20 -25.85 -16.32
C ALA A 410 -1.85 -25.94 -17.04
N LYS A 411 -1.33 -24.81 -17.57
CA LYS A 411 -0.02 -24.77 -18.26
C LYS A 411 1.15 -25.13 -17.35
N ALA A 412 1.12 -24.68 -16.09
CA ALA A 412 2.17 -24.97 -15.11
C ALA A 412 2.24 -26.47 -14.76
N GLY A 413 1.09 -27.16 -14.84
CA GLY A 413 0.98 -28.59 -14.59
C GLY A 413 0.97 -28.96 -13.10
N PRO A 414 0.66 -30.23 -12.79
CA PRO A 414 0.67 -30.74 -11.42
C PRO A 414 2.08 -30.67 -10.82
N GLY A 415 2.18 -30.28 -9.54
CA GLY A 415 3.45 -30.20 -8.80
C GLY A 415 4.21 -28.86 -8.93
N PHE A 416 3.81 -27.96 -9.85
CA PHE A 416 4.48 -26.66 -9.95
C PHE A 416 4.31 -25.84 -8.68
N PHE A 417 3.09 -25.78 -8.13
CA PHE A 417 2.81 -25.01 -6.92
C PHE A 417 3.42 -25.62 -5.65
N ASP A 418 3.60 -26.94 -5.62
CA ASP A 418 4.28 -27.63 -4.52
C ASP A 418 5.76 -27.23 -4.45
N SER A 419 6.37 -26.89 -5.59
CA SER A 419 7.75 -26.37 -5.67
C SER A 419 7.89 -24.89 -5.31
N LEU A 420 6.77 -24.18 -5.08
CA LEU A 420 6.75 -22.76 -4.69
C LEU A 420 6.59 -22.53 -3.18
N GLN A 421 6.23 -23.58 -2.43
CA GLN A 421 6.14 -23.59 -0.97
C GLN A 421 7.51 -23.89 -0.36
#